data_AF-A0A8C2U2T0-F1
#
_entry.id   AF-A0A8C2U2T0-F1
#
_cell.length_a   1.000
_cell.length_b   1.000
_cell.length_c   1.000
_cell.angle_alpha   90.00
_cell.angle_beta   90.00
_cell.angle_gamma   90.00
#
_symmetry.space_group_name_H-M   'P 1'
#
loop_
_entity.id
_entity.type
_entity.pdbx_description
1 polymer ?
#
loop_
_entity_poly.entity_id
_entity_poly.type
_entity_poly.pdbx_seq_one_letter_code
_entity_poly.pdbx_strand_id
1 'polypeptide(L)'
;MSCWSGPGCCWALPTALLCGYGFFCSVRPSEPFLTRYLLEPHKNLTETQIYPVWTYSYFALLVPVFLITDYVRYKPIILLQGISLIITWFLLLYAQGLRAFQLLEFFYGMVTATEVAYYAYIYSVVDVDLYRKVTSYCRSATLVGYTVGSVCGQLLVSLAGWSLFSLNVISLTSISVAFGTAWFLPMPQKSLFFHHAAAQPFSLEMKVMDCKNGAVVQDQPGVPRVLTFPLPLQLMQEQKVDALKVLKDLWQDFLQCYSSRTMLCWSVWWALSTCGYFQVINYAQGLWEMVLPSHSTEIYNGGVEAASTLLGAVAVFVVGHIKTSWAMWGEVALALFSFLIAAAVYIMDTVHNIWVCYASYVVFRIIYMLLITIAT
;
A
#
# COMPACT_ATOMS: atom_id res chain seq x y z
N MET A 1 17.78 24.44 -4.26
CA MET A 1 17.68 23.02 -3.90
C MET A 1 18.27 22.19 -5.04
N SER A 2 19.59 22.09 -5.11
CA SER A 2 20.35 21.37 -6.13
C SER A 2 21.38 20.51 -5.41
N CYS A 3 20.94 19.37 -4.87
CA CYS A 3 21.80 18.47 -4.10
C CYS A 3 21.40 16.99 -4.32
N TRP A 4 21.07 16.64 -5.57
CA TRP A 4 20.57 15.29 -5.92
C TRP A 4 21.40 14.61 -7.02
N SER A 5 22.57 15.15 -7.35
CA SER A 5 23.46 14.62 -8.39
C SER A 5 24.78 14.14 -7.79
N GLY A 6 24.72 13.03 -7.04
CA GLY A 6 25.88 12.35 -6.46
C GLY A 6 25.83 10.84 -6.74
N PRO A 7 26.90 10.20 -7.23
CA PRO A 7 26.89 8.79 -7.62
C PRO A 7 27.01 7.88 -6.39
N GLY A 8 25.92 7.21 -6.01
CA GLY A 8 25.87 6.19 -4.96
C GLY A 8 24.68 6.29 -4.00
N CYS A 9 24.12 7.49 -3.79
CA CYS A 9 23.05 7.77 -2.82
C CYS A 9 21.66 8.06 -3.44
N CYS A 10 21.53 8.02 -4.76
CA CYS A 10 20.38 8.61 -5.46
C CYS A 10 19.03 7.92 -5.17
N TRP A 11 19.03 6.58 -5.04
CA TRP A 11 17.80 5.80 -4.82
C TRP A 11 17.57 5.38 -3.36
N ALA A 12 18.64 5.31 -2.55
CA ALA A 12 18.58 4.82 -1.17
C ALA A 12 17.79 5.76 -0.24
N LEU A 13 18.03 7.08 -0.34
CA LEU A 13 17.33 8.06 0.49
C LEU A 13 15.83 8.14 0.17
N PRO A 14 15.38 8.25 -1.10
CA PRO A 14 13.95 8.21 -1.42
C PRO A 14 13.28 6.90 -0.99
N THR A 15 13.98 5.78 -1.17
CA THR A 15 13.51 4.47 -0.70
C THR A 15 13.36 4.42 0.81
N ALA A 16 14.35 4.92 1.56
CA ALA A 16 14.32 4.95 3.02
C ALA A 16 13.19 5.83 3.55
N LEU A 17 12.97 7.01 2.95
CA LEU A 17 11.85 7.89 3.29
C LEU A 17 10.50 7.24 3.01
N LEU A 18 10.36 6.55 1.87
CA LEU A 18 9.12 5.86 1.51
C LEU A 18 8.84 4.63 2.39
N CYS A 19 9.88 3.89 2.76
CA CYS A 19 9.79 2.81 3.74
C CYS A 19 9.41 3.36 5.12
N GLY A 20 10.01 4.48 5.53
CA GLY A 20 9.66 5.18 6.77
C GLY A 20 8.20 5.60 6.80
N TYR A 21 7.72 6.26 5.73
CA TYR A 21 6.30 6.60 5.57
C TYR A 21 5.40 5.37 5.71
N GLY A 22 5.67 4.30 4.95
CA GLY A 22 4.88 3.08 4.99
C GLY A 22 4.87 2.42 6.38
N PHE A 23 6.04 2.33 7.02
CA PHE A 23 6.17 1.79 8.37
C PHE A 23 5.31 2.59 9.37
N PHE A 24 5.50 3.91 9.47
CA PHE A 24 4.77 4.73 10.43
C PHE A 24 3.26 4.81 10.11
N CYS A 25 2.87 4.80 8.84
CA CYS A 25 1.47 4.70 8.43
C CYS A 25 0.85 3.36 8.85
N SER A 26 1.60 2.27 8.91
CA SER A 26 1.11 0.93 9.28
C SER A 26 1.20 0.63 10.79
N VAL A 27 2.02 1.36 11.56
CA VAL A 27 2.05 1.21 13.03
C VAL A 27 0.77 1.80 13.63
N ARG A 28 -0.24 0.95 13.79
CA ARG A 28 -1.56 1.31 14.34
C ARG A 28 -1.97 0.36 15.47
N PRO A 29 -1.47 0.58 16.70
CA PRO A 29 -1.83 -0.24 17.84
C PRO A 29 -3.32 -0.35 18.15
N SER A 30 -4.14 0.60 17.68
CA SER A 30 -5.59 0.57 17.91
C SER A 30 -6.37 -0.36 16.98
N GLU A 31 -5.85 -0.72 15.80
CA GLU A 31 -6.59 -1.52 14.81
C GLU A 31 -7.10 -2.87 15.36
N PRO A 32 -6.31 -3.67 16.10
CA PRO A 32 -6.79 -4.94 16.66
C PRO A 32 -7.89 -4.80 17.72
N PHE A 33 -8.16 -3.59 18.18
CA PHE A 33 -9.17 -3.27 19.20
C PHE A 33 -10.25 -2.31 18.69
N LEU A 34 -10.30 -2.06 17.37
CA LEU A 34 -11.20 -1.08 16.78
C LEU A 34 -12.67 -1.41 17.05
N THR A 35 -13.10 -2.65 16.82
CA THR A 35 -14.48 -3.08 17.10
C THR A 35 -14.87 -2.82 18.56
N ARG A 36 -14.04 -3.23 19.52
CA ARG A 36 -14.26 -2.96 20.94
C ARG A 36 -14.37 -1.47 21.23
N TYR A 37 -13.51 -0.64 20.62
CA TYR A 37 -13.51 0.80 20.80
C TYR A 37 -14.78 1.48 20.23
N LEU A 38 -15.33 0.94 19.14
CA LEU A 38 -16.58 1.45 18.54
C LEU A 38 -17.82 1.06 19.34
N LEU A 39 -17.80 -0.08 20.02
CA LEU A 39 -18.90 -0.59 20.86
C LEU A 39 -18.97 0.04 22.25
N GLU A 40 -18.01 0.89 22.63
CA GLU A 40 -18.04 1.53 23.95
C GLU A 40 -19.29 2.43 24.12
N PRO A 41 -20.02 2.34 25.26
CA PRO A 41 -21.36 2.90 25.44
C PRO A 41 -21.53 4.39 25.09
N HIS A 42 -20.46 5.17 25.23
CA HIS A 42 -20.45 6.60 24.93
C HIS A 42 -20.55 6.96 23.44
N LYS A 43 -20.44 5.99 22.51
CA LYS A 43 -20.44 6.27 21.05
C LYS A 43 -21.83 6.27 20.41
N ASN A 44 -22.88 5.83 21.13
CA ASN A 44 -24.30 5.89 20.71
C ASN A 44 -24.54 5.49 19.23
N LEU A 45 -23.92 4.40 18.77
CA LEU A 45 -24.13 3.88 17.42
C LEU A 45 -25.32 2.93 17.43
N THR A 46 -26.41 3.30 16.74
CA THR A 46 -27.48 2.35 16.41
C THR A 46 -26.99 1.39 15.33
N GLU A 47 -26.93 0.10 15.66
CA GLU A 47 -26.25 -0.99 14.93
C GLU A 47 -26.69 -1.22 13.46
N THR A 48 -27.65 -0.45 12.93
CA THR A 48 -28.36 -0.81 11.68
C THR A 48 -28.30 0.22 10.56
N GLN A 49 -27.55 1.34 10.68
CA GLN A 49 -27.61 2.43 9.69
C GLN A 49 -26.25 2.92 9.13
N ILE A 50 -25.17 2.18 9.37
CA ILE A 50 -23.90 2.47 8.70
C ILE A 50 -23.94 1.81 7.32
N TYR A 51 -24.43 2.53 6.31
CA TYR A 51 -24.14 2.19 4.92
C TYR A 51 -22.63 1.98 4.75
N PRO A 52 -22.17 1.07 3.88
CA PRO A 52 -20.75 0.81 3.66
C PRO A 52 -20.11 1.98 2.87
N VAL A 53 -20.04 3.15 3.51
CA VAL A 53 -19.55 4.40 2.92
C VAL A 53 -18.10 4.24 2.50
N TRP A 54 -17.28 3.53 3.28
CA TRP A 54 -15.91 3.18 2.90
C TRP A 54 -15.87 2.48 1.53
N THR A 55 -16.62 1.41 1.35
CA THR A 55 -16.63 0.62 0.10
C THR A 55 -17.08 1.46 -1.11
N TYR A 56 -18.17 2.22 -0.97
CA TYR A 56 -18.69 3.03 -2.09
C TYR A 56 -17.79 4.22 -2.42
N SER A 57 -17.25 4.89 -1.41
CA SER A 57 -16.32 6.00 -1.61
C SER A 57 -15.00 5.51 -2.22
N TYR A 58 -14.46 4.38 -1.75
CA TYR A 58 -13.29 3.75 -2.35
C TYR A 58 -13.50 3.46 -3.84
N PHE A 59 -14.60 2.80 -4.21
CA PHE A 59 -14.94 2.52 -5.60
C PHE A 59 -15.04 3.79 -6.45
N ALA A 60 -15.78 4.81 -5.96
CA ALA A 60 -15.96 6.06 -6.69
C ALA A 60 -14.66 6.86 -6.84
N LEU A 61 -13.76 6.79 -5.86
CA LEU A 61 -12.49 7.53 -5.84
C LEU A 61 -11.37 6.83 -6.61
N LEU A 62 -11.47 5.52 -6.87
CA LEU A 62 -10.42 4.73 -7.51
C LEU A 62 -10.06 5.27 -8.91
N VAL A 63 -11.07 5.58 -9.73
CA VAL A 63 -10.89 6.13 -11.08
C VAL A 63 -10.24 7.53 -11.06
N PRO A 64 -10.79 8.54 -10.34
CA PRO A 64 -10.18 9.87 -10.33
C PRO A 64 -8.80 9.86 -9.68
N VAL A 65 -8.58 9.12 -8.59
CA VAL A 65 -7.25 9.04 -7.97
C VAL A 65 -6.25 8.42 -8.93
N PHE A 66 -6.59 7.33 -9.63
CA PHE A 66 -5.71 6.72 -10.64
C PHE A 66 -5.28 7.73 -11.72
N LEU A 67 -6.23 8.47 -12.30
CA LEU A 67 -5.94 9.45 -13.36
C LEU A 67 -5.12 10.64 -12.84
N ILE A 68 -5.47 11.18 -11.68
CA ILE A 68 -4.80 12.36 -11.11
C ILE A 68 -3.38 12.00 -10.63
N THR A 69 -3.17 10.77 -10.13
CA THR A 69 -1.90 10.34 -9.52
C THR A 69 -0.70 10.58 -10.45
N ASP A 70 -0.79 10.16 -11.71
CA ASP A 70 0.32 10.36 -12.63
C ASP A 70 0.41 11.82 -13.11
N TYR A 71 -0.73 12.51 -13.24
CA TYR A 71 -0.77 13.94 -13.59
C TYR A 71 -0.04 14.82 -12.55
N VAL A 72 -0.28 14.58 -11.26
CA VAL A 72 0.34 15.36 -10.16
C VAL A 72 1.66 14.77 -9.66
N ARG A 73 2.18 13.72 -10.32
CA ARG A 73 3.45 13.07 -9.99
C ARG A 73 3.51 12.50 -8.57
N TYR A 74 2.50 11.70 -8.19
CA TYR A 74 2.43 10.84 -7.00
C TYR A 74 2.56 11.51 -5.62
N LYS A 75 3.56 12.35 -5.34
CA LYS A 75 3.82 12.97 -4.03
C LYS A 75 2.59 13.70 -3.47
N PRO A 76 1.85 14.54 -4.23
CA PRO A 76 0.63 15.18 -3.72
C PRO A 76 -0.45 14.18 -3.30
N ILE A 77 -0.54 13.02 -3.97
CA ILE A 77 -1.49 11.96 -3.61
C ILE A 77 -1.06 11.24 -2.32
N ILE A 78 0.23 11.03 -2.10
CA ILE A 78 0.76 10.48 -0.84
C ILE A 78 0.50 11.45 0.33
N LEU A 79 0.64 12.76 0.10
CA LEU A 79 0.30 13.78 1.08
C LEU A 79 -1.20 13.81 1.38
N LEU A 80 -2.04 13.70 0.35
CA LEU A 80 -3.49 13.56 0.49
C LEU A 80 -3.84 12.31 1.33
N GLN A 81 -3.19 11.17 1.07
CA GLN A 81 -3.35 9.95 1.86
C GLN A 81 -3.05 10.19 3.34
N GLY A 82 -1.93 10.84 3.65
CA GLY A 82 -1.53 11.15 5.02
C GLY A 82 -2.51 12.08 5.74
N ILE A 83 -3.00 13.13 5.07
CA ILE A 83 -4.02 14.04 5.64
C ILE A 83 -5.32 13.28 5.90
N SER A 84 -5.77 12.46 4.96
CA SER A 84 -6.99 11.65 5.11
C SER A 84 -6.88 10.65 6.26
N LEU A 85 -5.70 10.05 6.48
CA LEU A 85 -5.42 9.23 7.66
C LEU A 85 -5.51 10.04 8.96
N ILE A 86 -4.90 11.23 9.02
CA ILE A 86 -4.99 12.11 10.20
C ILE A 86 -6.45 12.45 10.50
N ILE A 87 -7.24 12.84 9.49
CA ILE A 87 -8.66 13.15 9.66
C ILE A 87 -9.42 11.91 10.16
N THR A 88 -9.16 10.73 9.60
CA THR A 88 -9.80 9.48 10.01
C THR A 88 -9.57 9.19 11.50
N TRP A 89 -8.31 9.20 11.96
CA TRP A 89 -8.00 8.92 13.37
C TRP A 89 -8.41 10.04 14.32
N PHE A 90 -8.37 11.30 13.87
CA PHE A 90 -8.88 12.43 14.65
C PHE A 90 -10.39 12.31 14.86
N LEU A 91 -11.15 12.02 13.79
CA LEU A 91 -12.59 11.72 13.89
C LEU A 91 -12.80 10.48 14.77
N LEU A 92 -11.98 9.45 14.65
CA LEU A 92 -12.13 8.25 15.47
C LEU A 92 -12.05 8.56 16.97
N LEU A 93 -11.17 9.49 17.37
CA LEU A 93 -10.99 9.91 18.77
C LEU A 93 -12.13 10.81 19.30
N TYR A 94 -12.60 11.75 18.49
CA TYR A 94 -13.44 12.86 18.98
C TYR A 94 -14.86 12.90 18.40
N ALA A 95 -15.11 12.21 17.29
CA ALA A 95 -16.41 12.25 16.64
C ALA A 95 -17.47 11.47 17.43
N GLN A 96 -18.68 12.02 17.41
CA GLN A 96 -19.88 11.38 17.93
C GLN A 96 -21.00 11.45 16.88
N GLY A 97 -21.78 10.38 16.79
CA GLY A 97 -22.95 10.31 15.91
C GLY A 97 -22.66 9.85 14.48
N LEU A 98 -23.72 9.38 13.82
CA LEU A 98 -23.66 8.65 12.55
C LEU A 98 -22.97 9.42 11.42
N ARG A 99 -23.29 10.71 11.23
CA ARG A 99 -22.74 11.52 10.12
C ARG A 99 -21.23 11.68 10.20
N ALA A 100 -20.70 11.81 11.41
CA ALA A 100 -19.27 11.97 11.60
C ALA A 100 -18.52 10.65 11.36
N PHE A 101 -19.13 9.51 11.71
CA PHE A 101 -18.62 8.19 11.32
C PHE A 101 -18.71 7.92 9.81
N GLN A 102 -19.78 8.35 9.14
CA GLN A 102 -19.85 8.29 7.67
C GLN A 102 -18.76 9.15 7.01
N LEU A 103 -18.44 10.32 7.57
CA LEU A 103 -17.33 11.14 7.10
C LEU A 103 -15.97 10.47 7.33
N LEU A 104 -15.77 9.85 8.49
CA LEU A 104 -14.58 9.05 8.79
C LEU A 104 -14.39 7.94 7.76
N GLU A 105 -15.45 7.15 7.50
CA GLU A 105 -15.46 6.07 6.52
C GLU A 105 -15.12 6.57 5.10
N PHE A 106 -15.63 7.74 4.71
CA PHE A 106 -15.29 8.38 3.44
C PHE A 106 -13.79 8.71 3.33
N PHE A 107 -13.21 9.31 4.38
CA PHE A 107 -11.78 9.62 4.39
C PHE A 107 -10.93 8.35 4.40
N TYR A 108 -11.35 7.31 5.10
CA TYR A 108 -10.69 6.00 5.05
C TYR A 108 -10.80 5.35 3.65
N GLY A 109 -11.90 5.58 2.93
CA GLY A 109 -12.07 5.17 1.53
C GLY A 109 -11.08 5.89 0.61
N MET A 110 -10.86 7.18 0.85
CA MET A 110 -9.82 7.96 0.17
C MET A 110 -8.41 7.44 0.47
N VAL A 111 -8.11 7.05 1.71
CA VAL A 111 -6.82 6.43 2.07
C VAL A 111 -6.58 5.15 1.26
N THR A 112 -7.61 4.32 1.14
CA THR A 112 -7.55 3.04 0.40
C THR A 112 -7.36 3.29 -1.10
N ALA A 113 -8.06 4.27 -1.67
CA ALA A 113 -7.90 4.67 -3.07
C ALA A 113 -6.48 5.19 -3.39
N THR A 114 -5.91 5.96 -2.47
CA THR A 114 -4.59 6.60 -2.65
C THR A 114 -3.41 5.67 -2.35
N GLU A 115 -3.63 4.50 -1.76
CA GLU A 115 -2.58 3.51 -1.49
C GLU A 115 -1.92 2.98 -2.77
N VAL A 116 -2.65 2.93 -3.88
CA VAL A 116 -2.09 2.56 -5.19
C VAL A 116 -0.97 3.53 -5.58
N ALA A 117 -1.12 4.83 -5.28
CA ALA A 117 -0.10 5.84 -5.56
C ALA A 117 1.16 5.63 -4.71
N TYR A 118 1.00 5.21 -3.44
CA TYR A 118 2.12 4.89 -2.57
C TYR A 118 3.00 3.77 -3.15
N TYR A 119 2.39 2.65 -3.56
CA TYR A 119 3.16 1.55 -4.16
C TYR A 119 3.69 1.89 -5.56
N ALA A 120 2.96 2.69 -6.34
CA ALA A 120 3.37 3.08 -7.68
C ALA A 120 4.50 4.13 -7.70
N TYR A 121 4.65 4.92 -6.63
CA TYR A 121 5.69 5.95 -6.50
C TYR A 121 7.11 5.38 -6.73
N ILE A 122 7.37 4.16 -6.26
CA ILE A 122 8.68 3.49 -6.42
C ILE A 122 9.12 3.45 -7.89
N TYR A 123 8.19 3.12 -8.78
CA TYR A 123 8.45 2.97 -10.22
C TYR A 123 8.69 4.29 -10.94
N SER A 124 8.43 5.43 -10.28
CA SER A 124 8.66 6.77 -10.84
C SER A 124 10.00 7.40 -10.43
N VAL A 125 10.66 6.85 -9.41
CA VAL A 125 11.87 7.43 -8.79
C VAL A 125 13.10 6.53 -8.92
N VAL A 126 12.90 5.22 -9.08
CA VAL A 126 13.96 4.21 -9.09
C VAL A 126 14.15 3.65 -10.50
N ASP A 127 15.34 3.12 -10.81
CA ASP A 127 15.60 2.40 -12.06
C ASP A 127 14.97 0.99 -12.06
N VAL A 128 14.65 0.48 -13.26
CA VAL A 128 13.95 -0.79 -13.47
C VAL A 128 14.66 -1.98 -12.79
N ASP A 129 15.99 -2.01 -12.82
CA ASP A 129 16.81 -3.08 -12.22
C ASP A 129 16.62 -3.21 -10.69
N LEU A 130 16.15 -2.13 -10.05
CA LEU A 130 15.97 -2.05 -8.60
C LEU A 130 14.50 -2.23 -8.18
N TYR A 131 13.54 -2.31 -9.11
CA TYR A 131 12.10 -2.41 -8.81
C TYR A 131 11.78 -3.53 -7.83
N ARG A 132 12.23 -4.75 -8.11
CA ARG A 132 11.95 -5.91 -7.25
C ARG A 132 12.50 -5.70 -5.83
N LYS A 133 13.70 -5.12 -5.72
CA LYS A 133 14.39 -4.91 -4.44
C LYS A 133 13.70 -3.83 -3.61
N VAL A 134 13.39 -2.69 -4.21
CA VAL A 134 12.77 -1.55 -3.50
C VAL A 134 11.30 -1.84 -3.16
N THR A 135 10.55 -2.49 -4.05
CA THR A 135 9.19 -2.94 -3.75
C THR A 135 9.16 -3.91 -2.58
N SER A 136 10.13 -4.85 -2.51
CA SER A 136 10.28 -5.75 -1.37
C SER A 136 10.57 -5.00 -0.06
N TYR A 137 11.45 -3.99 -0.06
CA TYR A 137 11.72 -3.17 1.12
C TYR A 137 10.48 -2.40 1.60
N CYS A 138 9.74 -1.77 0.69
CA CYS A 138 8.55 -1.00 1.05
C CYS A 138 7.44 -1.91 1.62
N ARG A 139 7.20 -3.07 0.99
CA ARG A 139 6.25 -4.07 1.49
C ARG A 139 6.69 -4.66 2.84
N SER A 140 7.98 -4.88 3.03
CA SER A 140 8.50 -5.38 4.32
C SER A 140 8.32 -4.34 5.41
N ALA A 141 8.57 -3.06 5.12
CA ALA A 141 8.40 -1.97 6.08
C ALA A 141 6.94 -1.84 6.55
N THR A 142 5.95 -1.96 5.66
CA THR A 142 4.52 -1.92 6.05
C THR A 142 4.14 -3.14 6.88
N LEU A 143 4.56 -4.36 6.51
CA LEU A 143 4.30 -5.59 7.30
C LEU A 143 4.92 -5.53 8.70
N VAL A 144 6.17 -5.04 8.81
CA VAL A 144 6.83 -4.82 10.10
C VAL A 144 6.05 -3.77 10.90
N GLY A 145 5.58 -2.70 10.26
CA GLY A 145 4.72 -1.69 10.90
C GLY A 145 3.44 -2.28 11.49
N TYR A 146 2.70 -3.09 10.72
CA TYR A 146 1.50 -3.78 11.20
C TYR A 146 1.79 -4.73 12.37
N THR A 147 2.90 -5.46 12.30
CA THR A 147 3.31 -6.38 13.37
C THR A 147 3.67 -5.60 14.64
N VAL A 148 4.49 -4.55 14.52
CA VAL A 148 4.87 -3.68 15.64
C VAL A 148 3.64 -3.03 16.25
N GLY A 149 2.72 -2.52 15.42
CA GLY A 149 1.44 -1.96 15.87
C GLY A 149 0.64 -2.98 16.67
N SER A 150 0.41 -4.17 16.11
CA SER A 150 -0.43 -5.21 16.72
C SER A 150 0.15 -5.75 18.03
N VAL A 151 1.47 -6.01 18.07
CA VAL A 151 2.18 -6.44 19.29
C VAL A 151 2.16 -5.32 20.33
N CYS A 152 2.46 -4.08 19.95
CA CYS A 152 2.44 -2.93 20.85
C CYS A 152 1.05 -2.74 21.45
N GLY A 153 -0.01 -2.79 20.64
CA GLY A 153 -1.39 -2.70 21.09
C GLY A 153 -1.73 -3.80 22.09
N GLN A 154 -1.37 -5.05 21.80
CA GLN A 154 -1.62 -6.17 22.70
C GLN A 154 -0.88 -6.01 24.04
N LEU A 155 0.39 -5.63 24.01
CA LEU A 155 1.18 -5.45 25.24
C LEU A 155 0.66 -4.29 26.08
N LEU A 156 0.30 -3.16 25.46
CA LEU A 156 -0.21 -1.99 26.17
C LEU A 156 -1.57 -2.27 26.83
N VAL A 157 -2.45 -3.01 26.18
CA VAL A 157 -3.75 -3.38 26.75
C VAL A 157 -3.61 -4.45 27.83
N SER A 158 -2.89 -5.55 27.56
CA SER A 158 -2.82 -6.69 28.47
C SER A 158 -1.87 -6.48 29.66
N LEU A 159 -0.70 -5.87 29.46
CA LEU A 159 0.30 -5.72 30.52
C LEU A 159 0.21 -4.37 31.23
N ALA A 160 0.01 -3.29 30.48
CA ALA A 160 0.02 -1.94 31.03
C ALA A 160 -1.38 -1.43 31.41
N GLY A 161 -2.45 -2.13 31.02
CA GLY A 161 -3.82 -1.72 31.29
C GLY A 161 -4.21 -0.38 30.66
N TRP A 162 -3.60 -0.02 29.53
CA TRP A 162 -3.86 1.26 28.87
C TRP A 162 -5.25 1.31 28.23
N SER A 163 -5.85 2.50 28.24
CA SER A 163 -7.14 2.74 27.60
C SER A 163 -7.06 2.63 26.07
N LEU A 164 -8.17 2.22 25.43
CA LEU A 164 -8.28 2.18 23.96
C LEU A 164 -8.16 3.57 23.32
N PHE A 165 -8.55 4.62 24.06
CA PHE A 165 -8.30 6.00 23.65
C PHE A 165 -6.80 6.27 23.48
N SER A 166 -5.97 5.87 24.46
CA SER A 166 -4.51 6.04 24.39
C SER A 166 -3.89 5.31 23.20
N LEU A 167 -4.38 4.11 22.85
CA LEU A 167 -3.92 3.37 21.66
C LEU A 167 -4.23 4.13 20.35
N ASN A 168 -5.40 4.77 20.27
CA ASN A 168 -5.76 5.60 19.12
C ASN A 168 -4.91 6.88 19.05
N VAL A 169 -4.54 7.47 20.19
CA VAL A 169 -3.59 8.60 20.24
C VAL A 169 -2.20 8.18 19.75
N ILE A 170 -1.70 7.00 20.14
CA ILE A 170 -0.42 6.48 19.63
C ILE A 170 -0.49 6.28 18.11
N SER A 171 -1.58 5.70 17.62
CA SER A 171 -1.78 5.47 16.18
C SER A 171 -1.82 6.80 15.41
N LEU A 172 -2.54 7.81 15.90
CA LEU A 172 -2.56 9.16 15.32
C LEU A 172 -1.18 9.82 15.35
N THR A 173 -0.41 9.61 16.42
CA THR A 173 0.97 10.13 16.53
C THR A 173 1.86 9.50 15.47
N SER A 174 1.79 8.18 15.30
CA SER A 174 2.55 7.46 14.26
C SER A 174 2.19 7.95 12.85
N ILE A 175 0.89 8.11 12.56
CA ILE A 175 0.40 8.64 11.29
C ILE A 175 0.89 10.09 11.05
N SER A 176 0.90 10.93 12.09
CA SER A 176 1.39 12.31 12.01
C SER A 176 2.89 12.35 11.68
N VAL A 177 3.68 11.45 12.28
CA VAL A 177 5.10 11.27 11.93
C VAL A 177 5.24 10.84 10.47
N ALA A 178 4.45 9.86 10.02
CA ALA A 178 4.44 9.42 8.63
C ALA A 178 4.15 10.61 7.68
N PHE A 179 3.12 11.40 7.95
CA PHE A 179 2.81 12.59 7.16
C PHE A 179 3.98 13.59 7.10
N GLY A 180 4.67 13.80 8.23
CA GLY A 180 5.90 14.58 8.27
C GLY A 180 6.99 14.02 7.35
N THR A 181 7.21 12.70 7.35
CA THR A 181 8.20 12.05 6.47
C THR A 181 7.86 12.20 4.98
N ALA A 182 6.58 12.19 4.62
CA ALA A 182 6.13 12.34 3.22
C ALA A 182 6.52 13.70 2.61
N TRP A 183 6.66 14.75 3.44
CA TRP A 183 7.07 16.06 2.95
C TRP A 183 8.49 16.07 2.37
N PHE A 184 9.36 15.20 2.88
CA PHE A 184 10.75 15.06 2.44
C PHE A 184 10.92 14.15 1.23
N LEU A 185 9.87 13.46 0.77
CA LEU A 185 9.93 12.67 -0.46
C LEU A 185 10.29 13.56 -1.66
N PRO A 186 11.20 13.13 -2.55
CA PRO A 186 11.49 13.89 -3.75
C PRO A 186 10.28 13.92 -4.69
N MET A 187 10.17 14.99 -5.49
CA MET A 187 9.20 15.02 -6.59
C MET A 187 9.70 14.10 -7.71
N PRO A 188 8.93 13.07 -8.11
CA PRO A 188 9.28 12.25 -9.26
C PRO A 188 9.46 13.13 -10.52
N GLN A 189 10.51 12.87 -11.28
CA GLN A 189 10.79 13.62 -12.52
C GLN A 189 10.18 12.96 -13.76
N LYS A 190 9.91 11.66 -13.69
CA LYS A 190 9.26 10.87 -14.73
C LYS A 190 7.80 10.62 -14.35
N SER A 191 6.89 10.78 -15.31
CA SER A 191 5.50 10.32 -15.20
C SER A 191 5.32 9.14 -16.16
N LEU A 192 4.53 8.15 -15.75
CA LEU A 192 4.39 6.87 -16.46
C LEU A 192 3.52 6.98 -17.72
N PHE A 193 2.55 7.91 -17.75
CA PHE A 193 1.56 8.04 -18.82
C PHE A 193 1.56 9.43 -19.48
N PHE A 194 1.67 10.50 -18.70
CA PHE A 194 1.44 11.86 -19.21
C PHE A 194 2.66 12.53 -19.89
N HIS A 195 3.90 12.05 -19.69
CA HIS A 195 5.13 12.76 -20.11
C HIS A 195 6.00 12.07 -21.17
N HIS A 196 5.45 11.15 -21.98
CA HIS A 196 6.24 10.37 -22.96
C HIS A 196 6.70 11.11 -24.25
N ALA A 197 6.37 12.40 -24.44
CA ALA A 197 6.51 13.05 -25.74
C ALA A 197 7.90 13.65 -26.10
N ALA A 198 8.98 13.34 -25.37
CA ALA A 198 10.31 13.90 -25.63
C ALA A 198 11.45 12.86 -25.79
N ALA A 199 11.13 11.60 -26.08
CA ALA A 199 12.14 10.63 -26.51
C ALA A 199 11.90 10.26 -27.98
N GLN A 200 12.54 11.00 -28.89
CA GLN A 200 12.77 10.62 -30.29
C GLN A 200 13.71 9.38 -30.35
N PRO A 201 13.79 8.70 -31.51
CA PRO A 201 13.74 7.24 -31.61
C PRO A 201 14.99 6.55 -31.09
N PHE A 202 14.74 5.35 -30.57
CA PHE A 202 15.67 4.31 -30.17
C PHE A 202 16.70 4.02 -31.29
N SER A 203 17.82 4.73 -31.32
CA SER A 203 19.02 4.25 -31.98
C SER A 203 19.73 3.30 -31.04
N LEU A 204 19.67 2.03 -31.44
CA LEU A 204 20.39 0.89 -30.94
C LEU A 204 21.90 1.20 -30.78
N GLU A 205 22.34 1.59 -29.59
CA GLU A 205 23.71 1.31 -29.14
C GLU A 205 23.73 1.08 -27.62
N MET A 206 23.65 -0.21 -27.30
CA MET A 206 24.02 -0.81 -26.04
C MET A 206 25.49 -0.47 -25.74
N LYS A 207 25.74 0.62 -25.00
CA LYS A 207 27.07 0.88 -24.42
C LYS A 207 27.07 0.42 -22.96
N VAL A 208 27.41 -0.85 -22.79
CA VAL A 208 27.85 -1.42 -21.52
C VAL A 208 29.04 -0.58 -21.05
N MET A 209 28.87 0.18 -19.96
CA MET A 209 29.97 0.93 -19.35
C MET A 209 30.56 0.07 -18.23
N ASP A 210 31.66 -0.59 -18.57
CA ASP A 210 32.51 -1.34 -17.65
C ASP A 210 33.28 -0.36 -16.75
N CYS A 211 33.14 -0.53 -15.44
CA CYS A 211 33.81 0.27 -14.44
C CYS A 211 35.18 -0.33 -14.15
N LYS A 212 36.26 0.19 -14.74
CA LYS A 212 37.62 0.00 -14.21
C LYS A 212 38.63 1.07 -14.65
N ASN A 213 39.31 1.57 -13.62
CA ASN A 213 40.62 2.21 -13.58
C ASN A 213 40.73 3.69 -13.95
N GLY A 214 41.04 4.48 -12.92
CA GLY A 214 41.67 5.78 -13.07
C GLY A 214 43.10 5.64 -13.58
N ALA A 215 43.45 6.46 -14.57
CA ALA A 215 44.80 6.92 -14.80
C ALA A 215 44.74 8.25 -15.57
N VAL A 216 45.50 9.20 -15.05
CA VAL A 216 45.80 10.51 -15.61
C VAL A 216 46.60 10.35 -16.90
N VAL A 217 46.21 11.02 -18.00
CA VAL A 217 47.12 11.41 -19.10
C VAL A 217 46.69 12.78 -19.65
N GLN A 218 47.71 13.51 -20.05
CA GLN A 218 47.91 14.95 -20.19
C GLN A 218 47.75 15.43 -21.65
N ASP A 219 47.07 16.56 -21.81
CA ASP A 219 47.32 17.73 -22.68
C ASP A 219 47.94 17.60 -24.09
N GLN A 220 47.31 18.24 -25.11
CA GLN A 220 47.88 19.05 -26.22
C GLN A 220 46.83 19.35 -27.36
N PRO A 221 47.01 20.41 -28.19
CA PRO A 221 45.99 21.45 -28.45
C PRO A 221 45.63 21.71 -29.93
N GLY A 222 44.54 22.44 -30.19
CA GLY A 222 44.20 22.93 -31.55
C GLY A 222 42.83 23.63 -31.71
N VAL A 223 42.76 24.92 -31.37
CA VAL A 223 42.07 26.11 -31.97
C VAL A 223 40.83 25.91 -32.90
N PRO A 224 39.78 26.80 -32.97
CA PRO A 224 39.59 28.12 -32.33
C PRO A 224 38.28 28.34 -31.53
N ARG A 225 38.33 29.36 -30.65
CA ARG A 225 37.17 30.06 -30.08
C ARG A 225 36.35 30.72 -31.20
N VAL A 226 35.06 30.37 -31.30
CA VAL A 226 34.08 31.15 -32.06
C VAL A 226 32.92 31.54 -31.14
N LEU A 227 32.73 32.86 -31.10
CA LEU A 227 31.66 33.70 -30.59
C LEU A 227 30.53 33.02 -29.79
N THR A 228 30.43 33.48 -28.54
CA THR A 228 29.19 33.69 -27.79
C THR A 228 28.07 34.25 -28.68
N PHE A 229 27.07 33.43 -28.97
CA PHE A 229 25.71 33.89 -29.23
C PHE A 229 24.88 33.59 -27.98
N PRO A 230 24.15 34.57 -27.40
CA PRO A 230 23.26 34.29 -26.30
C PRO A 230 22.12 33.41 -26.83
N LEU A 231 22.07 32.16 -26.37
CA LEU A 231 20.93 31.28 -26.54
C LEU A 231 19.68 32.06 -26.07
N PRO A 232 18.59 32.14 -26.86
CA PRO A 232 17.37 32.73 -26.35
C PRO A 232 16.96 31.93 -25.12
N LEU A 233 16.70 32.63 -24.02
CA LEU A 233 15.89 32.14 -22.91
C LEU A 233 14.60 31.57 -23.51
N GLN A 234 14.61 30.27 -23.83
CA GLN A 234 13.39 29.52 -24.03
C GLN A 234 12.71 29.53 -22.66
N LEU A 235 11.81 30.50 -22.50
CA LEU A 235 10.67 30.41 -21.62
C LEU A 235 10.27 28.94 -21.57
N MET A 236 10.39 28.35 -20.38
CA MET A 236 9.94 27.01 -20.06
C MET A 236 8.48 26.92 -20.51
N GLN A 237 8.27 26.46 -21.74
CA GLN A 237 6.95 26.37 -22.31
C GLN A 237 6.32 25.18 -21.61
N GLU A 238 5.43 25.47 -20.66
CA GLU A 238 4.55 24.46 -20.07
C GLU A 238 3.81 23.80 -21.23
N GLN A 239 4.32 22.63 -21.64
CA GLN A 239 3.72 21.84 -22.68
C GLN A 239 2.42 21.30 -22.11
N LYS A 240 1.31 21.98 -22.44
CA LYS A 240 -0.03 21.62 -21.98
C LYS A 240 -0.31 20.19 -22.44
N VAL A 241 -0.23 19.26 -21.49
CA VAL A 241 -0.52 17.85 -21.75
C VAL A 241 -1.97 17.75 -22.22
N ASP A 242 -2.18 17.16 -23.39
CA ASP A 242 -3.51 16.97 -23.94
C ASP A 242 -4.19 15.80 -23.20
N ALA A 243 -4.91 16.14 -22.12
CA ALA A 243 -5.59 15.17 -21.27
C ALA A 243 -6.59 14.28 -22.05
N LEU A 244 -7.20 14.81 -23.11
CA LEU A 244 -8.12 14.04 -23.94
C LEU A 244 -7.38 12.95 -24.72
N LYS A 245 -6.19 13.29 -25.25
CA LYS A 245 -5.33 12.34 -25.94
C LYS A 245 -4.86 11.23 -24.98
N VAL A 246 -4.39 11.58 -23.79
CA VAL A 246 -3.95 10.57 -22.80
C VAL A 246 -5.11 9.68 -22.34
N LEU A 247 -6.30 10.24 -22.12
CA LEU A 247 -7.48 9.43 -21.79
C LEU A 247 -7.85 8.47 -22.93
N LYS A 248 -7.71 8.90 -24.17
CA LYS A 248 -7.94 8.05 -25.35
C LYS A 248 -6.90 6.94 -25.45
N ASP A 249 -5.63 7.25 -25.24
CA ASP A 249 -4.53 6.27 -25.26
C ASP A 249 -4.73 5.23 -24.13
N LEU A 250 -5.02 5.67 -22.90
CA LEU A 250 -5.35 4.79 -21.77
C LEU A 250 -6.57 3.90 -22.05
N TRP A 251 -7.59 4.42 -22.75
CA TRP A 251 -8.77 3.63 -23.12
C TRP A 251 -8.44 2.56 -24.18
N GLN A 252 -7.57 2.89 -25.13
CA GLN A 252 -7.11 1.91 -26.12
C GLN A 252 -6.28 0.81 -25.46
N ASP A 253 -5.35 1.17 -24.58
CA ASP A 253 -4.56 0.22 -23.80
C ASP A 253 -5.46 -0.67 -22.94
N PHE A 254 -6.47 -0.10 -22.28
CA PHE A 254 -7.46 -0.84 -21.51
C PHE A 254 -8.19 -1.89 -22.36
N LEU A 255 -8.73 -1.49 -23.52
CA LEU A 255 -9.41 -2.41 -24.43
C LEU A 255 -8.47 -3.51 -24.93
N GLN A 256 -7.22 -3.17 -25.24
CA GLN A 256 -6.22 -4.14 -25.69
C GLN A 256 -5.86 -5.14 -24.59
N CYS A 257 -5.61 -4.68 -23.36
CA CYS A 257 -5.31 -5.54 -22.21
C CYS A 257 -6.45 -6.53 -21.93
N TYR A 258 -7.70 -6.05 -21.90
CA TYR A 258 -8.87 -6.89 -21.61
C TYR A 258 -9.40 -7.69 -22.80
N SER A 259 -8.82 -7.52 -23.99
CA SER A 259 -9.07 -8.43 -25.13
C SER A 259 -8.43 -9.81 -24.90
N SER A 260 -7.42 -9.91 -24.03
CA SER A 260 -6.82 -11.19 -23.64
C SER A 260 -7.67 -11.90 -22.60
N ARG A 261 -8.14 -13.13 -22.91
CA ARG A 261 -8.91 -13.97 -21.97
C ARG A 261 -8.14 -14.23 -20.68
N THR A 262 -6.84 -14.46 -20.77
CA THR A 262 -5.97 -14.70 -19.61
C THR A 262 -5.98 -13.50 -18.66
N MET A 263 -5.85 -12.29 -19.20
CA MET A 263 -5.86 -11.06 -18.39
C MET A 263 -7.21 -10.82 -17.74
N LEU A 264 -8.31 -11.08 -18.46
CA LEU A 264 -9.66 -10.99 -17.91
C LEU A 264 -9.88 -11.98 -16.76
N CYS A 265 -9.49 -13.25 -16.94
CA CYS A 265 -9.62 -14.27 -15.90
C CYS A 265 -8.83 -13.92 -14.64
N TRP A 266 -7.57 -13.48 -14.79
CA TRP A 266 -6.76 -13.03 -13.65
C TRP A 266 -7.36 -11.81 -12.97
N SER A 267 -7.87 -10.84 -13.72
CA SER A 267 -8.50 -9.64 -13.16
C SER A 267 -9.76 -9.97 -12.35
N VAL A 268 -10.60 -10.88 -12.85
CA VAL A 268 -11.78 -11.36 -12.13
C VAL A 268 -11.38 -12.12 -10.86
N TRP A 269 -10.38 -13.00 -10.94
CA TRP A 269 -9.87 -13.72 -9.78
C TRP A 269 -9.33 -12.76 -8.71
N TRP A 270 -8.52 -11.78 -9.12
CA TRP A 270 -7.99 -10.76 -8.22
C TRP A 270 -9.09 -9.95 -7.54
N ALA A 271 -10.13 -9.54 -8.30
CA ALA A 271 -11.26 -8.80 -7.76
C ALA A 271 -12.04 -9.63 -6.72
N LEU A 272 -12.37 -10.88 -7.03
CA LEU A 272 -13.11 -11.77 -6.14
C LEU A 272 -12.29 -12.15 -4.90
N SER A 273 -11.01 -12.48 -5.07
CA SER A 273 -10.10 -12.86 -4.01
C SER A 273 -9.86 -11.69 -3.03
N THR A 274 -9.58 -10.50 -3.56
CA THR A 274 -9.40 -9.29 -2.73
C THR A 274 -10.69 -8.90 -2.01
N CYS A 275 -11.84 -9.03 -2.68
CA CYS A 275 -13.15 -8.81 -2.07
C CYS A 275 -13.39 -9.77 -0.88
N GLY A 276 -13.20 -11.07 -1.09
CA GLY A 276 -13.35 -12.07 -0.04
C GLY A 276 -12.41 -11.82 1.13
N TYR A 277 -11.16 -11.43 0.85
CA TYR A 277 -10.21 -11.05 1.88
C TYR A 277 -10.66 -9.83 2.68
N PHE A 278 -11.10 -8.76 2.01
CA PHE A 278 -11.62 -7.59 2.70
C PHE A 278 -12.86 -7.90 3.53
N GLN A 279 -13.75 -8.79 3.10
CA GLN A 279 -14.87 -9.22 3.92
C GLN A 279 -14.39 -9.91 5.20
N VAL A 280 -13.51 -10.91 5.09
CA VAL A 280 -13.05 -11.65 6.27
C VAL A 280 -12.34 -10.73 7.27
N ILE A 281 -11.42 -9.87 6.83
CA ILE A 281 -10.66 -9.01 7.76
C ILE A 281 -11.55 -7.95 8.43
N ASN A 282 -12.55 -7.39 7.73
CA ASN A 282 -13.42 -6.36 8.30
C ASN A 282 -14.43 -6.93 9.31
N TYR A 283 -14.89 -8.16 9.11
CA TYR A 283 -15.90 -8.78 9.96
C TYR A 283 -15.33 -9.76 11.00
N ALA A 284 -14.06 -10.18 10.90
CA ALA A 284 -13.44 -11.12 11.84
C ALA A 284 -13.52 -10.64 13.30
N GLN A 285 -13.17 -9.38 13.57
CA GLN A 285 -13.23 -8.83 14.92
C GLN A 285 -14.66 -8.74 15.46
N GLY A 286 -15.63 -8.43 14.59
CA GLY A 286 -17.06 -8.44 14.94
C GLY A 286 -17.54 -9.85 15.31
N LEU A 287 -17.14 -10.86 14.53
CA LEU A 287 -17.41 -12.26 14.84
C LEU A 287 -16.78 -12.69 16.17
N TRP A 288 -15.51 -12.32 16.41
CA TRP A 288 -14.83 -12.62 17.67
C TRP A 288 -15.54 -12.01 18.88
N GLU A 289 -16.06 -10.79 18.75
CA GLU A 289 -16.85 -10.15 19.80
C GLU A 289 -18.15 -10.90 20.10
N MET A 290 -18.81 -11.46 19.07
CA MET A 290 -20.01 -12.30 19.26
C MET A 290 -19.68 -13.62 19.95
N VAL A 291 -18.50 -14.21 19.68
CA VAL A 291 -18.06 -15.49 20.28
C VAL A 291 -17.55 -15.30 21.70
N LEU A 292 -16.77 -14.24 21.96
CA LEU A 292 -16.26 -13.88 23.28
C LEU A 292 -16.31 -12.36 23.49
N PRO A 293 -17.31 -11.87 24.25
CA PRO A 293 -17.45 -10.44 24.52
C PRO A 293 -16.24 -9.85 25.26
N SER A 294 -15.69 -8.77 24.73
CA SER A 294 -14.44 -8.15 25.19
C SER A 294 -14.60 -7.23 26.41
N HIS A 295 -15.83 -6.99 26.86
CA HIS A 295 -16.11 -6.19 28.06
C HIS A 295 -15.77 -6.91 29.37
N SER A 296 -15.83 -8.25 29.39
CA SER A 296 -15.66 -9.05 30.61
C SER A 296 -14.47 -10.00 30.59
N THR A 297 -13.78 -10.13 29.45
CA THR A 297 -12.69 -11.10 29.26
C THR A 297 -11.50 -10.48 28.55
N GLU A 298 -10.30 -11.00 28.84
CA GLU A 298 -9.11 -10.64 28.07
C GLU A 298 -9.21 -11.14 26.63
N ILE A 299 -8.87 -10.27 25.68
CA ILE A 299 -8.86 -10.56 24.25
C ILE A 299 -7.44 -10.52 23.70
N TYR A 300 -7.15 -11.38 22.73
CA TYR A 300 -5.80 -11.55 22.15
C TYR A 300 -5.74 -11.15 20.67
N ASN A 301 -6.68 -10.30 20.21
CA ASN A 301 -6.80 -9.87 18.82
C ASN A 301 -5.48 -9.34 18.24
N GLY A 302 -4.74 -8.52 19.00
CA GLY A 302 -3.45 -7.99 18.56
C GLY A 302 -2.38 -9.06 18.43
N GLY A 303 -2.38 -10.06 19.31
CA GLY A 303 -1.50 -11.22 19.19
C GLY A 303 -1.81 -12.06 17.95
N VAL A 304 -3.10 -12.26 17.65
CA VAL A 304 -3.58 -13.03 16.50
C VAL A 304 -3.24 -12.31 15.18
N GLU A 305 -3.48 -11.01 15.10
CA GLU A 305 -3.10 -10.19 13.93
C GLU A 305 -1.59 -10.22 13.70
N ALA A 306 -0.79 -10.05 14.76
CA ALA A 306 0.67 -10.13 14.69
C ALA A 306 1.15 -11.50 14.22
N ALA A 307 0.63 -12.59 14.81
CA ALA A 307 0.98 -13.95 14.44
C ALA A 307 0.62 -14.25 12.99
N SER A 308 -0.58 -13.86 12.55
CA SER A 308 -1.03 -14.08 11.18
C SER A 308 -0.17 -13.34 10.16
N THR A 309 0.24 -12.10 10.47
CA THR A 309 1.10 -11.27 9.61
C THR A 309 2.51 -11.87 9.50
N LEU A 310 3.10 -12.25 10.63
CA LEU A 310 4.44 -12.84 10.69
C LEU A 310 4.50 -14.19 9.98
N LEU A 311 3.55 -15.09 10.29
CA LEU A 311 3.49 -16.41 9.67
C LEU A 311 3.18 -16.31 8.17
N GLY A 312 2.34 -15.36 7.77
CA GLY A 312 2.11 -15.04 6.35
C GLY A 312 3.40 -14.63 5.65
N ALA A 313 4.18 -13.72 6.22
CA ALA A 313 5.46 -13.29 5.66
C ALA A 313 6.47 -14.45 5.56
N VAL A 314 6.56 -15.31 6.58
CA VAL A 314 7.39 -16.52 6.55
C VAL A 314 6.95 -17.46 5.44
N ALA A 315 5.65 -17.68 5.28
CA ALA A 315 5.12 -18.56 4.26
C ALA A 315 5.46 -18.06 2.83
N VAL A 316 5.29 -16.75 2.59
CA VAL A 316 5.69 -16.09 1.33
C VAL A 316 7.18 -16.27 1.06
N PHE A 317 8.02 -16.07 2.07
CA PHE A 317 9.46 -16.27 1.95
C PHE A 317 9.82 -17.73 1.60
N VAL A 318 9.18 -18.70 2.25
CA VAL A 318 9.38 -20.13 1.99
C VAL A 318 8.97 -20.49 0.56
N VAL A 319 7.79 -20.05 0.12
CA VAL A 319 7.30 -20.31 -1.26
C VAL A 319 8.23 -19.70 -2.31
N GLY A 320 8.83 -18.54 -2.05
CA GLY A 320 9.84 -17.94 -2.93
C GLY A 320 11.10 -18.79 -3.14
N HIS A 321 11.39 -19.76 -2.25
CA HIS A 321 12.52 -20.69 -2.39
C HIS A 321 12.13 -22.03 -3.03
N ILE A 322 10.82 -22.31 -3.17
CA ILE A 322 10.32 -23.53 -3.78
C ILE A 322 10.41 -23.41 -5.30
N LYS A 323 11.27 -24.24 -5.91
CA LYS A 323 11.42 -24.34 -7.37
C LYS A 323 10.32 -25.23 -7.98
N THR A 324 9.09 -24.73 -8.01
CA THR A 324 7.95 -25.40 -8.66
C THR A 324 7.55 -24.67 -9.93
N SER A 325 7.17 -25.42 -10.98
CA SER A 325 6.59 -24.85 -12.20
C SER A 325 5.16 -24.38 -11.93
N TRP A 326 5.01 -23.14 -11.44
CA TRP A 326 3.71 -22.53 -11.14
C TRP A 326 2.79 -22.43 -12.36
N ALA A 327 3.35 -22.42 -13.58
CA ALA A 327 2.56 -22.50 -14.81
C ALA A 327 1.78 -23.83 -14.96
N MET A 328 2.22 -24.91 -14.33
CA MET A 328 1.57 -26.24 -14.42
C MET A 328 0.74 -26.56 -13.17
N TRP A 329 1.25 -26.20 -11.99
CA TRP A 329 0.61 -26.54 -10.71
C TRP A 329 -0.16 -25.38 -10.08
N GLY A 330 -0.02 -24.17 -10.63
CA GLY A 330 -0.63 -22.96 -10.07
C GLY A 330 -2.15 -23.08 -9.96
N GLU A 331 -2.84 -23.49 -11.02
CA GLU A 331 -4.30 -23.62 -11.01
C GLU A 331 -4.81 -24.64 -9.97
N VAL A 332 -4.12 -25.77 -9.85
CA VAL A 332 -4.44 -26.80 -8.85
C VAL A 332 -4.20 -26.29 -7.44
N ALA A 333 -3.07 -25.60 -7.21
CA ALA A 333 -2.75 -24.98 -5.93
C ALA A 333 -3.78 -23.90 -5.58
N LEU A 334 -4.16 -23.05 -6.54
CA LEU A 334 -5.20 -22.04 -6.38
C LEU A 334 -6.51 -22.67 -5.92
N ALA A 335 -6.98 -23.71 -6.62
CA ALA A 335 -8.23 -24.39 -6.29
C ALA A 335 -8.20 -25.04 -4.89
N LEU A 336 -7.12 -25.76 -4.57
CA LEU A 336 -6.96 -26.43 -3.27
C LEU A 336 -6.94 -25.43 -2.12
N PHE A 337 -6.11 -24.39 -2.23
CA PHE A 337 -5.98 -23.37 -1.19
C PHE A 337 -7.25 -22.52 -1.06
N SER A 338 -7.98 -22.27 -2.14
CA SER A 338 -9.31 -21.64 -2.06
C SER A 338 -10.32 -22.51 -1.28
N PHE A 339 -10.31 -23.84 -1.46
CA PHE A 339 -11.14 -24.73 -0.66
C PHE A 339 -10.75 -24.72 0.82
N LEU A 340 -9.46 -24.69 1.12
CA LEU A 340 -8.97 -24.58 2.50
C LEU A 340 -9.33 -23.24 3.15
N ILE A 341 -9.29 -22.13 2.40
CA ILE A 341 -9.80 -20.83 2.84
C ILE A 341 -11.28 -20.91 3.17
N ALA A 342 -12.09 -21.49 2.29
CA ALA A 342 -13.53 -21.64 2.52
C ALA A 342 -13.82 -22.48 3.77
N ALA A 343 -13.10 -23.58 3.96
CA ALA A 343 -13.21 -24.41 5.16
C ALA A 343 -12.81 -23.65 6.43
N ALA A 344 -11.70 -22.89 6.42
CA ALA A 344 -11.26 -22.09 7.55
C ALA A 344 -12.30 -21.04 7.95
N VAL A 345 -12.87 -20.31 6.97
CA VAL A 345 -13.93 -19.32 7.22
C VAL A 345 -15.21 -19.97 7.75
N TYR A 346 -15.60 -21.13 7.20
CA TYR A 346 -16.76 -21.88 7.68
C TYR A 346 -16.58 -22.37 9.13
N ILE A 347 -15.38 -22.84 9.49
CA ILE A 347 -15.04 -23.24 10.86
C ILE A 347 -15.10 -22.04 11.81
N MET A 348 -14.65 -20.85 11.39
CA MET A 348 -14.72 -19.64 12.21
C MET A 348 -16.15 -19.28 12.61
N ASP A 349 -17.12 -19.46 11.71
CA ASP A 349 -18.53 -19.16 11.93
C ASP A 349 -19.25 -20.24 12.78
N THR A 350 -18.97 -21.50 12.49
CA THR A 350 -19.71 -22.62 13.10
C THR A 350 -19.20 -23.03 14.47
N VAL A 351 -17.89 -22.95 14.71
CA VAL A 351 -17.29 -23.34 15.99
C VAL A 351 -17.23 -22.12 16.90
N HIS A 352 -18.22 -22.00 17.80
CA HIS A 352 -18.30 -20.95 18.81
C HIS A 352 -17.23 -21.07 19.92
N ASN A 353 -15.95 -21.13 19.53
CA ASN A 353 -14.80 -21.15 20.41
C ASN A 353 -13.74 -20.19 19.88
N ILE A 354 -13.38 -19.19 20.69
CA ILE A 354 -12.48 -18.11 20.26
C ILE A 354 -11.10 -18.61 19.78
N TRP A 355 -10.54 -19.65 20.39
CA TRP A 355 -9.24 -20.20 19.99
C TRP A 355 -9.30 -20.87 18.62
N VAL A 356 -10.42 -21.52 18.31
CA VAL A 356 -10.67 -22.10 16.99
C VAL A 356 -10.87 -21.00 15.96
N CYS A 357 -11.62 -19.94 16.29
CA CYS A 357 -11.77 -18.78 15.40
C CYS A 357 -10.42 -18.11 15.11
N TYR A 358 -9.59 -17.90 16.14
CA TYR A 358 -8.25 -17.33 16.01
C TYR A 358 -7.31 -18.20 15.17
N ALA A 359 -7.24 -19.50 15.45
CA ALA A 359 -6.41 -20.43 14.69
C ALA A 359 -6.84 -20.49 13.22
N SER A 360 -8.14 -20.56 12.96
CA SER A 360 -8.71 -20.60 11.60
C SER A 360 -8.45 -19.30 10.85
N TYR A 361 -8.54 -18.15 11.52
CA TYR A 361 -8.18 -16.86 10.93
C TYR A 361 -6.69 -16.76 10.56
N VAL A 362 -5.80 -17.25 11.43
CA VAL A 362 -4.36 -17.32 11.15
C VAL A 362 -4.10 -18.19 9.92
N VAL A 363 -4.73 -19.37 9.85
CA VAL A 363 -4.64 -20.26 8.68
C VAL A 363 -5.14 -19.57 7.42
N PHE A 364 -6.31 -18.93 7.48
CA PHE A 364 -6.87 -18.13 6.38
C PHE A 364 -5.88 -17.08 5.87
N ARG A 365 -5.31 -16.26 6.76
CA ARG A 365 -4.35 -15.20 6.42
C ARG A 365 -3.10 -15.77 5.76
N ILE A 366 -2.54 -16.86 6.30
CA ILE A 366 -1.35 -17.52 5.73
C ILE A 366 -1.64 -18.02 4.31
N ILE A 367 -2.73 -18.76 4.13
CA ILE A 367 -3.09 -19.33 2.83
C ILE A 367 -3.37 -18.23 1.80
N TYR A 368 -4.06 -17.16 2.20
CA TYR A 368 -4.30 -16.02 1.32
C TYR A 368 -3.00 -15.36 0.86
N MET A 369 -2.06 -15.09 1.77
CA MET A 369 -0.77 -14.49 1.42
C MET A 369 0.05 -15.37 0.49
N LEU A 370 -0.02 -16.70 0.67
CA LEU A 370 0.59 -17.67 -0.25
C LEU A 370 -0.05 -17.61 -1.64
N LEU A 371 -1.38 -17.64 -1.72
CA LEU A 371 -2.14 -17.59 -2.97
C LEU A 371 -1.80 -16.34 -3.80
N ILE A 372 -1.82 -15.17 -3.15
CA ILE A 372 -1.48 -13.91 -3.80
C ILE A 372 -0.04 -13.93 -4.32
N THR A 373 0.91 -14.49 -3.56
CA THR A 373 2.30 -14.59 -3.98
C THR A 373 2.50 -15.53 -5.16
N ILE A 374 1.75 -16.63 -5.23
CA ILE A 374 1.79 -17.57 -6.36
C ILE A 374 1.17 -16.95 -7.62
N ALA A 375 0.15 -16.12 -7.43
CA ALA A 375 -0.57 -15.43 -8.50
C ALA A 375 0.14 -14.20 -9.07
N THR A 376 1.15 -13.68 -8.36
CA THR A 376 1.94 -12.49 -8.75
C THR A 376 3.29 -12.91 -9.29
#